data_AF-A0A0K8SCB1-F1
#
_entry.id   AF-A0A0K8SCB1-F1
#
_cell.length_a   1.000
_cell.length_b   1.000
_cell.length_c   1.000
_cell.angle_alpha   90.00
_cell.angle_beta   90.00
_cell.angle_gamma   90.00
#
_symmetry.space_group_name_H-M   'P 1'
#
loop_
_entity.id
_entity.type
_entity.pdbx_description
1 polymer ?
#
loop_
_entity_poly.entity_id
_entity_poly.type
_entity_poly.pdbx_seq_one_letter_code
_entity_poly.pdbx_strand_id
1 'polypeptide(L)'
;QCRDALACEMLQLISREAELSSLILDYARIQRNHHVTAIAILDEIIPEMETHISESAMKPVFGKPLEEHLRVTGRKIAYPIELCVCGLLELGIAEEGLFRVAPGASKLRRMKMSLDANYLQFETALQYRDPHVFAGVLKSYLRELPEPILTHKLYDQWMAAARVMSGGNQEDGLNALWNVLHNLPQANFDNLQYLVKFLSSLASNKHSNK
;
A
#
# COMPACT_ATOMS: atom_id res chain seq x y z
N GLN A 1 38.71 -43.58 53.46
CA GLN A 1 39.46 -43.15 52.27
C GLN A 1 38.60 -42.31 51.31
N CYS A 2 37.60 -42.83 50.58
CA CYS A 2 36.77 -41.95 49.70
C CYS A 2 35.92 -40.91 50.47
N ARG A 3 35.48 -41.23 51.70
CA ARG A 3 34.60 -40.34 52.48
C ARG A 3 35.36 -39.13 53.04
N ASP A 4 36.60 -39.34 53.47
CA ASP A 4 37.46 -38.27 54.01
C ASP A 4 37.99 -37.37 52.89
N ALA A 5 38.29 -37.95 51.71
CA ALA A 5 38.66 -37.19 50.52
C ALA A 5 37.54 -36.23 50.08
N LEU A 6 36.29 -36.71 50.03
CA LEU A 6 35.13 -35.87 49.70
C LEU A 6 34.91 -34.75 50.75
N ALA A 7 35.07 -35.05 52.04
CA ALA A 7 34.96 -34.05 53.09
C ALA A 7 36.03 -32.96 52.98
N CYS A 8 37.28 -33.33 52.65
CA CYS A 8 38.35 -32.37 52.38
C CYS A 8 38.03 -31.48 51.17
N GLU A 9 37.55 -32.03 50.05
CA GLU A 9 37.15 -31.25 48.88
C GLU A 9 36.01 -30.28 49.19
N MET A 10 35.00 -30.72 49.95
CA MET A 10 33.88 -29.87 50.38
C MET A 10 34.35 -28.72 51.27
N LEU A 11 35.21 -28.98 52.25
CA LEU A 11 35.79 -27.94 53.11
C LEU A 11 36.65 -26.96 52.32
N GLN A 12 37.37 -27.45 51.31
CA GLN A 12 38.18 -26.62 50.41
C GLN A 12 37.30 -25.73 49.53
N LEU A 13 36.15 -26.24 49.06
CA LEU A 13 35.18 -25.45 48.31
C LEU A 13 34.55 -24.34 49.18
N ILE A 14 34.17 -24.66 50.42
CA ILE A 14 33.64 -23.70 51.40
C ILE A 14 34.68 -22.62 51.71
N SER A 15 35.96 -22.99 51.87
CA SER A 15 37.03 -22.03 52.12
C SER A 15 37.22 -21.00 50.98
N ARG A 16 36.73 -21.32 49.78
CA ARG A 16 36.79 -20.47 48.56
C ARG A 16 35.43 -19.88 48.17
N GLU A 17 34.40 -20.02 49.00
CA GLU A 17 33.04 -19.53 48.73
C GLU A 17 33.01 -18.05 48.35
N ALA A 18 33.82 -17.22 49.03
CA ALA A 18 33.94 -15.79 48.74
C ALA A 18 34.53 -15.52 47.33
N GLU A 19 35.55 -16.28 46.92
CA GLU A 19 36.13 -16.19 45.57
C GLU A 19 35.10 -16.58 44.52
N LEU A 20 34.40 -17.70 44.72
CA LEU A 20 33.35 -18.18 43.80
C LEU A 20 32.21 -17.16 43.67
N SER A 21 31.79 -16.56 44.79
CA SER A 21 30.75 -15.53 44.80
C SER A 21 31.19 -14.28 44.05
N SER A 22 32.46 -13.86 44.18
CA SER A 22 33.01 -12.74 43.41
C SER A 22 33.03 -13.03 41.90
N LEU A 23 33.36 -14.26 41.50
CA LEU A 23 33.36 -14.68 40.10
C LEU A 23 31.95 -14.61 39.49
N ILE A 24 30.93 -15.06 40.22
CA ILE A 24 29.52 -14.98 39.79
C ILE A 24 29.10 -13.51 39.65
N LEU A 25 29.50 -12.66 40.59
CA LEU A 25 29.21 -11.23 40.54
C LEU A 25 29.86 -10.55 39.34
N ASP A 26 31.13 -10.87 39.06
CA ASP A 26 31.85 -10.33 37.91
C ASP A 26 31.27 -10.82 36.59
N TYR A 27 30.87 -12.09 36.51
CA TYR A 27 30.12 -12.62 35.37
C TYR A 27 28.82 -11.84 35.14
N ALA A 28 28.02 -11.63 36.19
CA ALA A 28 26.77 -10.87 36.08
C ALA A 28 27.00 -9.41 35.64
N ARG A 29 28.09 -8.78 36.11
CA ARG A 29 28.49 -7.42 35.69
C ARG A 29 28.90 -7.38 34.23
N ILE A 30 29.72 -8.32 33.77
CA ILE A 30 30.14 -8.41 32.36
C ILE A 30 28.93 -8.66 31.47
N GLN A 31 28.04 -9.58 31.86
CA GLN A 31 26.82 -9.87 31.13
C GLN A 31 25.90 -8.65 31.06
N ARG A 32 25.73 -7.92 32.18
CA ARG A 32 24.98 -6.66 32.20
C ARG A 32 25.57 -5.65 31.22
N ASN A 33 26.89 -5.44 31.25
CA ASN A 33 27.56 -4.50 30.35
C ASN A 33 27.37 -4.92 28.88
N HIS A 34 27.50 -6.21 28.57
CA HIS A 34 27.23 -6.74 27.24
C HIS A 34 25.81 -6.42 26.76
N HIS A 35 24.80 -6.65 27.60
CA HIS A 35 23.40 -6.35 27.25
C HIS A 35 23.13 -4.85 27.10
N VAL A 36 23.75 -4.00 27.93
CA VAL A 36 23.64 -2.54 27.80
C VAL A 36 24.23 -2.08 26.47
N THR A 37 25.40 -2.59 26.08
CA THR A 37 26.00 -2.29 24.78
C THR A 37 25.13 -2.80 23.63
N ALA A 38 24.60 -4.03 23.74
CA ALA A 38 23.71 -4.59 22.72
C ALA A 38 22.43 -3.76 22.53
N ILE A 39 21.81 -3.30 23.62
CA ILE A 39 20.66 -2.40 23.57
C ILE A 39 21.03 -1.08 22.90
N ALA A 40 22.14 -0.46 23.29
CA ALA A 40 22.57 0.81 22.70
C ALA A 40 22.78 0.71 21.17
N ILE A 41 23.34 -0.40 20.69
CA ILE A 41 23.48 -0.67 19.25
C ILE A 41 22.11 -0.81 18.58
N LEU A 42 21.18 -1.55 19.19
CA LEU A 42 19.83 -1.71 18.63
C LEU A 42 19.05 -0.41 18.59
N ASP A 43 19.17 0.42 19.62
CA ASP A 43 18.54 1.75 19.68
C ASP A 43 19.07 2.70 18.59
N GLU A 44 20.29 2.47 18.08
CA GLU A 44 20.85 3.19 16.93
C GLU A 44 20.38 2.61 15.58
N ILE A 45 20.44 1.28 15.43
CA ILE A 45 20.14 0.60 14.15
C ILE A 45 18.64 0.61 13.81
N ILE A 46 17.76 0.44 14.79
CA ILE A 46 16.31 0.32 14.54
C ILE A 46 15.75 1.58 13.85
N PRO A 47 15.97 2.81 14.35
CA PRO A 47 15.48 4.01 13.69
C PRO A 47 16.03 4.21 12.28
N GLU A 48 17.30 3.84 12.05
CA GLU A 48 17.92 3.88 10.72
C GLU A 48 17.20 2.92 9.76
N MET A 49 16.96 1.68 10.18
CA MET A 49 16.21 0.69 9.41
C MET A 49 14.77 1.13 9.14
N GLU A 50 14.08 1.68 10.15
CA GLU A 50 12.71 2.21 10.00
C GLU A 50 12.66 3.33 8.97
N THR A 51 13.63 4.24 9.01
CA THR A 51 13.76 5.33 8.04
C THR A 51 13.95 4.77 6.64
N HIS A 52 14.89 3.84 6.44
CA HIS A 52 15.10 3.18 5.16
C HIS A 52 13.87 2.45 4.62
N ILE A 53 13.11 1.75 5.48
CA ILE A 53 11.86 1.08 5.08
C ILE A 53 10.79 2.10 4.69
N SER A 54 10.69 3.21 5.42
CA SER A 54 9.68 4.25 5.18
C SER A 54 9.91 5.03 3.88
N GLU A 55 11.18 5.21 3.51
CA GLU A 55 11.63 5.93 2.31
C GLU A 55 11.82 5.03 1.10
N SER A 56 11.79 3.70 1.29
CA SER A 56 11.91 2.74 0.20
C SER A 56 10.90 3.01 -0.90
N ALA A 57 11.40 3.14 -2.13
CA ALA A 57 10.59 3.25 -3.35
C ALA A 57 9.89 1.93 -3.72
N MET A 58 10.30 0.82 -3.12
CA MET A 58 9.75 -0.50 -3.39
C MET A 58 8.70 -0.87 -2.36
N LYS A 59 7.49 -0.31 -2.51
CA LYS A 59 6.32 -0.66 -1.71
C LYS A 59 5.24 -1.28 -2.58
N PRO A 60 4.45 -2.24 -2.05
CA PRO A 60 3.25 -2.72 -2.72
C PRO A 60 2.36 -1.55 -3.11
N VAL A 61 1.73 -1.65 -4.28
CA VAL A 61 0.89 -0.60 -4.87
C VAL A 61 -0.57 -0.80 -4.48
N PHE A 62 -1.03 -2.04 -4.40
CA PHE A 62 -2.41 -2.38 -4.05
C PHE A 62 -2.57 -2.45 -2.53
N GLY A 63 -3.73 -2.03 -2.01
CA GLY A 63 -3.97 -2.05 -0.57
C GLY A 63 -3.28 -0.94 0.22
N LYS A 64 -2.63 0.02 -0.44
CA LYS A 64 -1.96 1.16 0.21
C LYS A 64 -2.71 2.47 0.00
N PRO A 65 -2.58 3.44 0.92
CA PRO A 65 -3.18 4.77 0.76
C PRO A 65 -2.69 5.43 -0.54
N LEU A 66 -3.60 6.15 -1.20
CA LEU A 66 -3.31 6.86 -2.44
C LEU A 66 -2.16 7.87 -2.23
N GLU A 67 -2.22 8.63 -1.14
CA GLU A 67 -1.23 9.65 -0.78
C GLU A 67 0.17 9.05 -0.60
N GLU A 68 0.28 7.87 0.03
CA GLU A 68 1.57 7.20 0.20
C GLU A 68 2.16 6.81 -1.15
N HIS A 69 1.34 6.21 -2.03
CA HIS A 69 1.76 5.86 -3.37
C HIS A 69 2.26 7.08 -4.15
N LEU A 70 1.48 8.15 -4.17
CA LEU A 70 1.82 9.38 -4.91
C LEU A 70 3.09 10.03 -4.36
N ARG A 71 3.25 10.06 -3.03
CA ARG A 71 4.44 10.59 -2.37
C ARG A 71 5.70 9.80 -2.72
N VAL A 72 5.64 8.47 -2.62
CA VAL A 72 6.80 7.59 -2.87
C VAL A 72 7.21 7.60 -4.33
N THR A 73 6.24 7.65 -5.24
CA THR A 73 6.52 7.67 -6.69
C THR A 73 6.79 9.07 -7.24
N GLY A 74 6.53 10.13 -6.47
CA GLY A 74 6.63 11.52 -6.92
C GLY A 74 5.63 11.88 -8.02
N ARG A 75 4.50 11.18 -8.10
CA ARG A 75 3.52 11.31 -9.18
C ARG A 75 2.28 12.06 -8.73
N LYS A 76 1.64 12.75 -9.68
CA LYS A 76 0.33 13.38 -9.48
C LYS A 76 -0.82 12.39 -9.63
N ILE A 77 -0.70 11.48 -10.61
CA ILE A 77 -1.68 10.44 -10.90
C ILE A 77 -1.05 9.09 -10.53
N ALA A 78 -1.81 8.24 -9.84
CA ALA A 78 -1.35 6.93 -9.44
C ALA A 78 -1.06 6.09 -10.68
N TYR A 79 0.09 5.43 -10.69
CA TYR A 79 0.54 4.76 -11.91
C TYR A 79 -0.41 3.66 -12.41
N PRO A 80 -1.06 2.84 -11.55
CA PRO A 80 -2.07 1.88 -12.01
C PRO A 80 -3.25 2.54 -12.72
N ILE A 81 -3.66 3.73 -12.27
CA ILE A 81 -4.75 4.48 -12.91
C ILE A 81 -4.29 4.93 -14.29
N GLU A 82 -3.15 5.62 -14.37
CA GLU A 82 -2.61 6.15 -15.62
C GLU A 82 -2.35 5.01 -16.63
N LEU A 83 -1.62 3.98 -16.24
CA LEU A 83 -1.28 2.85 -17.10
C LEU A 83 -2.53 2.15 -17.64
N CYS A 84 -3.54 1.94 -16.80
CA CYS A 84 -4.77 1.29 -17.24
C CYS A 84 -5.60 2.18 -18.16
N VAL A 85 -5.72 3.48 -17.85
CA VAL A 85 -6.44 4.42 -18.70
C VAL A 85 -5.76 4.56 -20.07
N CYS A 86 -4.44 4.73 -20.11
CA CYS A 86 -3.69 4.81 -21.36
C CYS A 86 -3.84 3.50 -22.17
N GLY A 87 -3.70 2.34 -21.52
CA GLY A 87 -3.85 1.05 -22.20
C GLY A 87 -5.26 0.82 -22.75
N LEU A 88 -6.28 1.28 -22.04
CA LEU A 88 -7.67 1.23 -22.50
C LEU A 88 -7.96 2.21 -23.64
N LEU A 89 -7.35 3.40 -23.64
CA LEU A 89 -7.46 4.35 -24.73
C LEU A 89 -6.80 3.81 -26.01
N GLU A 90 -5.67 3.12 -25.87
CA GLU A 90 -4.91 2.58 -27.00
C GLU A 90 -5.52 1.29 -27.57
N LEU A 91 -5.98 0.37 -26.72
CA LEU A 91 -6.43 -0.96 -27.13
C LEU A 91 -7.94 -1.17 -27.01
N GLY A 92 -8.62 -0.41 -26.16
CA GLY A 92 -9.94 -0.78 -25.63
C GLY A 92 -11.09 0.13 -26.03
N ILE A 93 -10.86 1.28 -26.65
CA ILE A 93 -11.92 2.30 -26.82
C ILE A 93 -13.13 1.81 -27.65
N ALA A 94 -12.91 0.83 -28.53
CA ALA A 94 -13.93 0.19 -29.35
C ALA A 94 -14.34 -1.22 -28.85
N GLU A 95 -13.77 -1.70 -27.73
CA GLU A 95 -14.05 -3.04 -27.19
C GLU A 95 -15.43 -3.06 -26.52
N GLU A 96 -16.26 -4.04 -26.91
CA GLU A 96 -17.58 -4.21 -26.32
C GLU A 96 -17.48 -4.74 -24.88
N GLY A 97 -18.32 -4.24 -23.97
CA GLY A 97 -18.39 -4.81 -22.63
C GLY A 97 -17.22 -4.46 -21.72
N LEU A 98 -16.44 -3.42 -22.01
CA LEU A 98 -15.49 -2.85 -21.06
C LEU A 98 -16.13 -2.63 -19.68
N PHE A 99 -15.36 -2.95 -18.64
CA PHE A 99 -15.79 -2.95 -17.24
C PHE A 99 -16.92 -3.93 -16.84
N ARG A 100 -17.67 -4.51 -17.79
CA ARG A 100 -18.73 -5.50 -17.54
C ARG A 100 -18.25 -6.95 -17.71
N VAL A 101 -17.44 -7.23 -18.71
CA VAL A 101 -16.87 -8.56 -18.97
C VAL A 101 -15.71 -8.83 -18.00
N ALA A 102 -15.64 -10.06 -17.49
CA ALA A 102 -14.57 -10.50 -16.61
C ALA A 102 -13.34 -10.91 -17.45
N PRO A 103 -12.12 -10.44 -17.13
CA PRO A 103 -10.92 -10.86 -17.82
C PRO A 103 -10.49 -12.28 -17.43
N GLY A 104 -9.57 -12.86 -18.21
CA GLY A 104 -8.89 -14.09 -17.83
C GLY A 104 -8.15 -13.93 -16.49
N ALA A 105 -8.55 -14.72 -15.48
CA ALA A 105 -8.07 -14.59 -14.10
C ALA A 105 -6.53 -14.63 -13.97
N SER A 106 -5.87 -15.51 -14.73
CA SER A 106 -4.40 -15.64 -14.71
C SER A 106 -3.69 -14.40 -15.26
N LYS A 107 -4.22 -13.79 -16.34
CA LYS A 107 -3.66 -12.55 -16.91
C LYS A 107 -3.88 -11.37 -15.96
N LEU A 108 -5.10 -11.23 -15.42
CA LEU A 108 -5.43 -10.23 -14.41
C LEU A 108 -4.50 -10.31 -13.20
N ARG A 109 -4.33 -11.51 -12.64
CA ARG A 109 -3.44 -11.73 -11.49
C ARG A 109 -2.00 -11.38 -11.83
N ARG A 110 -1.50 -11.81 -12.99
CA ARG A 110 -0.12 -11.52 -13.42
C ARG A 110 0.11 -10.01 -13.53
N MET A 111 -0.75 -9.29 -14.25
CA MET A 111 -0.60 -7.85 -14.45
C MET A 111 -0.66 -7.09 -13.13
N LYS A 112 -1.60 -7.47 -12.26
CA LYS A 112 -1.72 -6.92 -10.91
C LYS A 112 -0.43 -7.11 -10.11
N MET A 113 0.11 -8.33 -10.05
CA MET A 113 1.33 -8.63 -9.30
C MET A 113 2.56 -7.91 -9.88
N SER A 114 2.64 -7.73 -11.20
CA SER A 114 3.72 -6.97 -11.83
C SER A 114 3.65 -5.48 -11.47
N LEU A 115 2.46 -4.90 -11.39
CA LEU A 115 2.27 -3.53 -10.89
C LEU A 115 2.60 -3.42 -9.40
N ASP A 116 2.15 -4.39 -8.61
CA ASP A 116 2.39 -4.42 -7.16
C ASP A 116 3.89 -4.51 -6.82
N ALA A 117 4.66 -5.18 -7.66
CA ALA A 117 6.12 -5.25 -7.59
C ALA A 117 6.84 -4.05 -8.21
N ASN A 118 6.13 -3.00 -8.67
CA ASN A 118 6.68 -1.83 -9.37
C ASN A 118 7.53 -2.18 -10.60
N TYR A 119 7.20 -3.29 -11.28
CA TYR A 119 8.00 -3.84 -12.38
C TYR A 119 7.30 -3.76 -13.75
N LEU A 120 6.02 -3.36 -13.78
CA LEU A 120 5.27 -3.27 -15.03
C LEU A 120 5.43 -1.91 -15.69
N GLN A 121 6.11 -1.86 -16.83
CA GLN A 121 6.15 -0.68 -17.71
C GLN A 121 4.99 -0.69 -18.70
N PHE A 122 4.69 0.47 -19.30
CA PHE A 122 3.54 0.63 -20.20
C PHE A 122 3.65 -0.25 -21.45
N GLU A 123 4.80 -0.28 -22.10
CA GLU A 123 5.07 -1.05 -23.31
C GLU A 123 4.94 -2.56 -23.06
N THR A 124 5.35 -3.00 -21.86
CA THR A 124 5.20 -4.39 -21.44
C THR A 124 3.74 -4.71 -21.11
N ALA A 125 2.99 -3.76 -20.54
CA ALA A 125 1.56 -3.91 -20.28
C ALA A 125 0.75 -4.10 -21.58
N LEU A 126 1.09 -3.39 -22.67
CA LEU A 126 0.42 -3.55 -23.97
C LEU A 126 0.54 -4.97 -24.54
N GLN A 127 1.55 -5.75 -24.14
CA GLN A 127 1.72 -7.14 -24.58
C GLN A 127 0.61 -8.08 -24.08
N TYR A 128 -0.17 -7.68 -23.07
CA TYR A 128 -1.32 -8.47 -22.60
C TYR A 128 -2.44 -8.55 -23.65
N ARG A 129 -2.52 -7.55 -24.56
CA ARG A 129 -3.45 -7.46 -25.70
C ARG A 129 -4.90 -7.81 -25.35
N ASP A 130 -5.33 -7.40 -24.17
CA ASP A 130 -6.64 -7.74 -23.62
C ASP A 130 -7.17 -6.55 -22.81
N PRO A 131 -8.06 -5.72 -23.39
CA PRO A 131 -8.60 -4.54 -22.72
C PRO A 131 -9.36 -4.86 -21.43
N HIS A 132 -9.99 -6.03 -21.34
CA HIS A 132 -10.68 -6.45 -20.12
C HIS A 132 -9.72 -6.64 -18.95
N VAL A 133 -8.46 -7.02 -19.21
CA VAL A 133 -7.43 -7.14 -18.17
C VAL A 133 -7.12 -5.77 -17.58
N PHE A 134 -6.90 -4.74 -18.42
CA PHE A 134 -6.67 -3.37 -17.96
C PHE A 134 -7.87 -2.84 -17.14
N ALA A 135 -9.10 -3.05 -17.63
CA ALA A 135 -10.31 -2.69 -16.90
C ALA A 135 -10.44 -3.43 -15.56
N GLY A 136 -10.06 -4.72 -15.53
CA GLY A 136 -10.07 -5.53 -14.31
C GLY A 136 -9.04 -5.08 -13.28
N VAL A 137 -7.83 -4.74 -13.73
CA VAL A 137 -6.76 -4.19 -12.87
C VAL A 137 -7.18 -2.85 -12.31
N LEU A 138 -7.71 -1.94 -13.14
CA LEU A 138 -8.18 -0.63 -12.71
C LEU A 138 -9.27 -0.75 -11.63
N LYS A 139 -10.27 -1.61 -11.87
CA LYS A 139 -11.32 -1.91 -10.87
C LYS A 139 -10.73 -2.47 -9.58
N SER A 140 -9.72 -3.33 -9.67
CA SER A 140 -9.10 -3.93 -8.51
C SER A 140 -8.30 -2.92 -7.69
N TYR A 141 -7.56 -2.02 -8.36
CA TYR A 141 -6.84 -0.94 -7.69
C TYR A 141 -7.79 -0.06 -6.88
N LEU A 142 -8.85 0.46 -7.52
CA LEU A 142 -9.81 1.35 -6.86
C LEU A 142 -10.56 0.69 -5.70
N ARG A 143 -10.90 -0.61 -5.83
CA ARG A 143 -11.58 -1.37 -4.79
C ARG A 143 -10.69 -1.67 -3.58
N GLU A 144 -9.40 -1.82 -3.81
CA GLU A 144 -8.43 -2.20 -2.77
C GLU A 144 -7.80 -1.00 -2.07
N LEU A 145 -8.10 0.24 -2.49
CA LEU A 145 -7.70 1.42 -1.73
C LEU A 145 -8.30 1.34 -0.30
N PRO A 146 -7.49 1.58 0.75
CA PRO A 146 -7.99 1.60 2.13
C PRO A 146 -9.08 2.64 2.35
N GLU A 147 -8.98 3.77 1.64
CA GLU A 147 -9.99 4.80 1.56
C GLU A 147 -10.45 4.94 0.10
N PRO A 148 -11.76 4.89 -0.20
CA PRO A 148 -12.24 5.00 -1.56
C PRO A 148 -11.87 6.36 -2.15
N ILE A 149 -11.73 6.43 -3.48
CA ILE A 149 -11.35 7.68 -4.15
C ILE A 149 -12.33 8.84 -3.87
N LEU A 150 -13.60 8.53 -3.56
CA LEU A 150 -14.62 9.51 -3.18
C LEU A 150 -14.64 9.87 -1.69
N THR A 151 -13.77 9.24 -0.88
CA THR A 151 -13.65 9.29 0.58
C THR A 151 -14.89 8.80 1.33
N HIS A 152 -14.70 8.17 2.48
CA HIS A 152 -15.84 7.79 3.32
C HIS A 152 -16.49 9.01 3.97
N LYS A 153 -15.68 10.01 4.34
CA LYS A 153 -16.12 11.24 5.01
C LYS A 153 -17.16 12.03 4.21
N LEU A 154 -17.07 12.02 2.88
CA LEU A 154 -17.97 12.77 2.01
C LEU A 154 -19.17 11.97 1.53
N TYR A 155 -19.34 10.71 1.96
CA TYR A 155 -20.40 9.82 1.49
C TYR A 155 -21.80 10.44 1.57
N ASP A 156 -22.18 11.00 2.73
CA ASP A 156 -23.50 11.60 2.91
C ASP A 156 -23.73 12.81 2.01
N GLN A 157 -22.66 13.58 1.75
CA GLN A 157 -22.69 14.73 0.85
C GLN A 157 -22.87 14.28 -0.61
N TRP A 158 -22.17 13.22 -1.03
CA TRP A 158 -22.36 12.60 -2.34
C TRP A 158 -23.80 12.13 -2.54
N MET A 159 -24.36 11.44 -1.54
CA MET A 159 -25.73 10.94 -1.60
C MET A 159 -26.76 12.09 -1.62
N ALA A 160 -26.51 13.17 -0.88
CA ALA A 160 -27.35 14.37 -0.92
C ALA A 160 -27.32 15.04 -2.30
N ALA A 161 -26.14 15.25 -2.87
CA ALA A 161 -25.99 15.82 -4.21
C ALA A 161 -26.68 14.95 -5.29
N ALA A 162 -26.56 13.63 -5.19
CA ALA A 162 -27.22 12.69 -6.12
C ALA A 162 -28.76 12.75 -6.05
N ARG A 163 -29.33 12.99 -4.86
CA ARG A 163 -30.79 13.17 -4.70
C ARG A 163 -31.27 14.46 -5.36
N VAL A 164 -30.54 15.56 -5.20
CA VAL A 164 -30.87 16.84 -5.85
C VAL A 164 -30.81 16.70 -7.37
N MET A 165 -29.76 16.05 -7.88
CA MET A 165 -29.60 15.76 -9.31
C MET A 165 -30.76 14.94 -9.89
N SER A 166 -31.33 14.01 -9.11
CA SER A 166 -32.47 13.19 -9.54
C SER A 166 -33.82 13.92 -9.42
N GLY A 167 -33.88 15.02 -8.66
CA GLY A 167 -35.10 15.77 -8.35
C GLY A 167 -35.57 16.75 -9.43
N GLY A 168 -34.89 16.82 -10.57
CA GLY A 168 -35.33 17.59 -11.75
C GLY A 168 -34.73 18.99 -11.90
N ASN A 169 -34.04 19.54 -10.89
CA ASN A 169 -33.24 20.76 -11.07
C ASN A 169 -31.76 20.41 -11.34
N GLN A 170 -31.42 20.37 -12.63
CA GLN A 170 -30.07 20.00 -13.07
C GLN A 170 -28.99 20.98 -12.60
N GLU A 171 -29.30 22.28 -12.53
CA GLU A 171 -28.33 23.30 -12.14
C GLU A 171 -27.97 23.19 -10.64
N ASP A 172 -28.98 23.04 -9.79
CA ASP A 172 -28.78 22.83 -8.34
C ASP A 172 -28.04 21.50 -8.07
N GLY A 173 -28.33 20.45 -8.84
CA GLY A 173 -27.65 19.16 -8.73
C GLY A 173 -26.16 19.25 -9.09
N LEU A 174 -25.84 19.97 -10.16
CA LEU A 174 -24.45 20.22 -10.55
C LEU A 174 -23.72 21.07 -9.50
N ASN A 175 -24.34 22.13 -8.99
CA ASN A 175 -23.77 22.95 -7.93
C ASN A 175 -23.50 22.13 -6.65
N ALA A 176 -24.44 21.26 -6.26
CA ALA A 176 -24.25 20.36 -5.13
C ALA A 176 -23.05 19.42 -5.35
N LEU A 177 -22.92 18.79 -6.52
CA LEU A 177 -21.78 17.93 -6.85
C LEU A 177 -20.46 18.71 -6.84
N TRP A 178 -20.43 19.92 -7.40
CA TRP A 178 -19.25 20.78 -7.37
C TRP A 178 -18.81 21.10 -5.95
N ASN A 179 -19.75 21.38 -5.03
CA ASN A 179 -19.42 21.64 -3.64
C ASN A 179 -18.75 20.42 -2.97
N VAL A 180 -19.22 19.20 -3.24
CA VAL A 180 -18.59 17.99 -2.69
C VAL A 180 -17.21 17.76 -3.31
N LEU A 181 -17.05 17.99 -4.62
CA LEU A 181 -15.77 17.86 -5.32
C LEU A 181 -14.69 18.77 -4.73
N HIS A 182 -15.03 20.02 -4.39
CA HIS A 182 -14.08 20.97 -3.79
C HIS A 182 -13.63 20.57 -2.37
N ASN A 183 -14.37 19.68 -1.70
CA ASN A 183 -14.02 19.17 -0.38
C ASN A 183 -13.15 17.90 -0.43
N LEU A 184 -12.89 17.34 -1.62
CA LEU A 184 -11.99 16.18 -1.75
C LEU A 184 -10.54 16.57 -1.45
N PRO A 185 -9.74 15.67 -0.87
CA PRO A 185 -8.29 15.81 -0.87
C PRO A 185 -7.76 15.98 -2.30
N GLN A 186 -6.73 16.80 -2.46
CA GLN A 186 -6.16 17.13 -3.78
C GLN A 186 -5.77 15.88 -4.58
N ALA A 187 -5.15 14.89 -3.92
CA ALA A 187 -4.77 13.61 -4.51
C ALA A 187 -5.97 12.87 -5.10
N ASN A 188 -7.04 12.72 -4.32
CA ASN A 188 -8.29 12.09 -4.75
C ASN A 188 -8.92 12.86 -5.92
N PHE A 189 -9.00 14.18 -5.82
CA PHE A 189 -9.59 15.03 -6.86
C PHE A 189 -8.86 14.88 -8.19
N ASP A 190 -7.52 14.97 -8.21
CA ASP A 190 -6.73 14.88 -9.43
C ASP A 190 -6.88 13.50 -10.11
N ASN A 191 -6.84 12.43 -9.32
CA ASN A 191 -7.00 11.06 -9.83
C ASN A 191 -8.44 10.79 -10.28
N LEU A 192 -9.45 11.29 -9.56
CA LEU A 192 -10.85 11.19 -9.94
C LEU A 192 -11.12 11.98 -11.22
N GLN A 193 -10.60 13.19 -11.34
CA GLN A 193 -10.75 14.02 -12.54
C GLN A 193 -10.17 13.31 -13.75
N TYR A 194 -8.98 12.69 -13.60
CA TYR A 194 -8.35 11.92 -14.65
C TYR A 194 -9.22 10.74 -15.10
N LEU A 195 -9.78 9.99 -14.15
CA LEU A 195 -10.73 8.89 -14.42
C LEU A 195 -12.02 9.37 -15.10
N VAL A 196 -12.63 10.44 -14.60
CA VAL A 196 -13.90 10.96 -15.13
C VAL A 196 -13.71 11.45 -16.57
N LYS A 197 -12.58 12.09 -16.89
CA LYS A 197 -12.23 12.48 -18.27
C LYS A 197 -12.15 11.27 -19.19
N PHE A 198 -11.48 10.20 -18.75
CA PHE A 198 -11.44 8.93 -19.49
C PHE A 198 -12.82 8.32 -19.67
N LEU A 199 -13.61 8.19 -18.59
CA LEU A 199 -14.96 7.62 -18.64
C LEU A 199 -15.90 8.45 -19.54
N SER A 200 -15.76 9.78 -19.56
CA SER A 200 -16.49 10.64 -20.48
C SER A 200 -16.10 10.37 -21.93
N SER A 201 -14.80 10.22 -22.23
CA SER A 201 -14.34 9.84 -23.58
C SER A 201 -14.88 8.48 -24.00
N LEU A 202 -14.87 7.50 -23.09
CA LEU A 202 -15.43 6.18 -23.33
C LEU A 202 -16.95 6.25 -23.58
N ALA A 203 -17.69 7.03 -22.78
CA ALA A 203 -19.12 7.21 -22.93
C ALA A 203 -19.51 7.91 -24.25
N SER A 204 -18.70 8.84 -24.75
CA SER A 204 -18.92 9.45 -26.08
C SER A 204 -18.78 8.45 -27.23
N ASN A 205 -18.04 7.36 -27.04
CA ASN A 205 -17.87 6.28 -28.01
C ASN A 205 -18.94 5.17 -27.91
N LYS A 206 -20.11 5.49 -27.32
CA LYS A 206 -21.19 4.53 -27.03
C LYS A 206 -21.64 3.68 -28.22
N HIS A 207 -21.60 4.24 -29.42
CA HIS A 207 -22.02 3.56 -30.64
C HIS A 207 -21.14 2.35 -31.01
N SER A 208 -19.87 2.34 -30.60
CA SER A 208 -18.96 1.20 -30.81
C SER A 208 -18.88 0.25 -29.61
N ASN A 209 -19.12 0.72 -28.38
CA ASN A 209 -18.88 -0.07 -27.15
C ASN A 209 -20.13 -0.71 -26.49
N LYS A 210 -21.33 -0.43 -27.04
CA LYS A 210 -22.66 -0.95 -26.67
C LYS A 210 -22.93 -1.22 -25.19
#